data_AF-A0A1I6J0S9-F1
#
_entry.id   AF-A0A1I6J0S9-F1
#
_cell.length_a   1.000
_cell.length_b   1.000
_cell.length_c   1.000
_cell.angle_alpha   90.00
_cell.angle_beta   90.00
_cell.angle_gamma   90.00
#
_symmetry.space_group_name_H-M   'P 1'
#
loop_
_entity.id
_entity.type
_entity.pdbx_description
1 polymer ?
#
loop_
_entity_poly.entity_id
_entity_poly.type
_entity_poly.pdbx_seq_one_letter_code
_entity_poly.pdbx_strand_id
1 'polypeptide(L)'
;MKALLLRAIALASLAPLLAHAEPQVSTSGPCSPIGASGGSAEVRCTFAAPAPKRAKVVIKNAWLRPSPGFMVPRTSHSNEIAFLTVVLRNLSDKDILLTSAKLEVVGAAGATLQGRHFGAGVLQPSIGDTTPIRVPAGDTAQITFGDSIAFPGLLASIEKSIDTSQIMVIEGLKPPRSNGDEFSEQLAGLIAESYGKNAFLRASVFTEDYQLLEAFKIPLGKSSSFFYDGERVNKKTGRHVFEPLIAYDAFLGCYLKLKALYFPDFKIAETPTTCLEGIPDDTKPFGYRYQQGECRAEKKSASEKRLPPGC
;
A
#
# COMPACT_ATOMS: atom_id res chain seq x y z
N MET A 1 65.35 41.64 -11.85
CA MET A 1 66.50 41.55 -12.79
C MET A 1 66.99 40.12 -12.80
N LYS A 2 67.19 39.58 -14.01
CA LYS A 2 67.67 38.23 -14.37
C LYS A 2 66.68 37.09 -14.09
N ALA A 3 66.42 36.15 -15.00
CA ALA A 3 66.63 35.99 -16.43
C ALA A 3 66.44 34.48 -16.68
N LEU A 4 65.71 34.13 -17.73
CA LEU A 4 66.05 33.03 -18.65
C LEU A 4 66.02 31.58 -18.10
N LEU A 5 65.60 30.54 -18.81
CA LEU A 5 65.05 30.38 -20.15
C LEU A 5 64.69 28.87 -20.30
N LEU A 6 63.57 28.60 -20.99
CA LEU A 6 63.39 27.57 -22.04
C LEU A 6 63.67 26.05 -21.82
N ARG A 7 62.63 25.26 -22.17
CA ARG A 7 62.58 24.05 -23.04
C ARG A 7 63.29 22.78 -22.53
N ALA A 8 62.86 21.54 -22.76
CA ALA A 8 61.99 20.93 -23.78
C ALA A 8 61.36 19.64 -23.20
N ILE A 9 60.08 19.34 -23.49
CA ILE A 9 59.59 18.27 -24.39
C ILE A 9 60.23 16.89 -24.18
N ALA A 10 59.46 15.96 -23.63
CA ALA A 10 59.41 14.57 -24.10
C ALA A 10 58.07 13.91 -23.75
N LEU A 11 57.43 13.38 -24.78
CA LEU A 11 56.19 12.59 -24.76
C LEU A 11 56.31 11.37 -23.84
N ALA A 12 55.23 11.05 -23.12
CA ALA A 12 54.74 9.67 -23.01
C ALA A 12 53.29 9.66 -22.49
N SER A 13 52.36 9.40 -23.42
CA SER A 13 51.21 8.50 -23.29
C SER A 13 50.76 8.09 -21.88
N LEU A 14 49.52 8.43 -21.52
CA LEU A 14 48.48 7.54 -20.95
C LEU A 14 47.29 8.41 -20.47
N ALA A 15 46.17 8.37 -21.20
CA ALA A 15 44.89 8.53 -20.54
C ALA A 15 44.73 7.34 -19.56
N PRO A 16 44.10 7.51 -18.38
CA PRO A 16 42.64 7.42 -18.41
C PRO A 16 41.88 8.23 -17.31
N LEU A 17 40.56 8.28 -17.52
CA LEU A 17 39.49 8.23 -16.50
C LEU A 17 39.25 9.43 -15.55
N LEU A 18 38.13 10.11 -15.85
CA LEU A 18 37.02 10.42 -14.95
C LEU A 18 37.20 10.07 -13.46
N ALA A 19 37.09 11.10 -12.61
CA ALA A 19 36.52 10.95 -11.26
C ALA A 19 35.66 12.19 -10.96
N HIS A 20 34.40 12.15 -11.38
CA HIS A 20 33.35 12.91 -10.71
C HIS A 20 33.22 12.29 -9.32
N ALA A 21 33.43 13.08 -8.27
CA ALA A 21 33.17 12.67 -6.91
C ALA A 21 31.67 12.43 -6.76
N GLU A 22 31.24 11.16 -6.84
CA GLU A 22 29.93 10.74 -6.38
C GLU A 22 29.83 11.01 -4.87
N PRO A 23 28.71 11.57 -4.37
CA PRO A 23 28.48 11.60 -2.94
C PRO A 23 28.44 10.16 -2.43
N GLN A 24 29.37 9.81 -1.55
CA GLN A 24 29.34 8.53 -0.83
C GLN A 24 28.07 8.47 0.03
N VAL A 25 27.01 7.88 -0.51
CA VAL A 25 25.82 7.51 0.24
C VAL A 25 26.10 6.14 0.86
N SER A 26 26.47 6.14 2.14
CA SER A 26 26.55 4.93 2.96
C SER A 26 25.14 4.36 3.15
N THR A 27 24.93 3.13 2.70
CA THR A 27 23.66 2.40 2.83
C THR A 27 23.69 1.52 4.09
N SER A 28 22.84 1.82 5.07
CA SER A 28 22.55 0.92 6.18
C SER A 28 21.05 0.60 6.21
N GLY A 29 20.64 -0.45 5.49
CA GLY A 29 19.27 -0.97 5.53
C GLY A 29 19.03 -2.02 4.44
N PRO A 30 18.23 -3.08 4.70
CA PRO A 30 17.95 -4.10 3.70
C PRO A 30 17.08 -3.52 2.57
N CYS A 31 17.60 -3.54 1.34
CA CYS A 31 16.79 -3.33 0.15
C CYS A 31 15.74 -4.43 0.09
N SER A 32 14.45 -4.10 0.00
CA SER A 32 13.43 -5.10 -0.25
C SER A 32 13.67 -5.71 -1.63
N PRO A 33 13.90 -7.03 -1.76
CA PRO A 33 13.95 -7.65 -3.06
C PRO A 33 12.53 -7.65 -3.62
N ILE A 34 12.29 -6.81 -4.63
CA ILE A 34 11.22 -7.09 -5.59
C ILE A 34 11.68 -8.34 -6.33
N GLY A 35 11.18 -9.49 -5.91
CA GLY A 35 11.38 -10.75 -6.61
C GLY A 35 10.61 -10.72 -7.94
N ALA A 36 11.20 -10.12 -8.96
CA ALA A 36 10.82 -10.30 -10.35
C ALA A 36 11.88 -11.20 -11.00
N SER A 37 11.59 -12.49 -11.09
CA SER A 37 12.36 -13.38 -11.95
C SER A 37 12.04 -13.03 -13.41
N GLY A 38 13.02 -12.44 -14.08
CA GLY A 38 13.08 -12.34 -15.54
C GLY A 38 12.77 -10.97 -16.12
N GLY A 39 13.84 -10.24 -16.46
CA GLY A 39 13.80 -9.03 -17.31
C GLY A 39 13.95 -7.72 -16.54
N SER A 40 15.20 -7.31 -16.30
CA SER A 40 15.61 -5.97 -15.84
C SER A 40 14.74 -5.33 -14.75
N ALA A 41 14.92 -5.78 -13.50
CA ALA A 41 14.51 -4.99 -12.35
C ALA A 41 15.44 -3.78 -12.22
N GLU A 42 14.95 -2.58 -12.52
CA GLU A 42 15.54 -1.38 -11.92
C GLU A 42 15.30 -1.49 -10.41
N VAL A 43 16.32 -1.92 -9.66
CA VAL A 43 16.30 -1.88 -8.20
C VAL A 43 16.35 -0.40 -7.81
N ARG A 44 15.18 0.25 -7.81
CA ARG A 44 15.05 1.56 -7.19
C ARG A 44 15.04 1.36 -5.70
N CYS A 45 16.22 1.49 -5.10
CA CYS A 45 16.33 1.84 -3.70
C CYS A 45 15.60 3.16 -3.51
N THR A 46 14.34 3.13 -3.08
CA THR A 46 13.67 4.33 -2.60
C THR A 46 14.43 4.78 -1.36
N PHE A 47 15.29 5.79 -1.55
CA PHE A 47 15.84 6.56 -0.45
C PHE A 47 14.64 7.07 0.34
N ALA A 48 14.43 6.50 1.53
CA ALA A 48 13.48 7.06 2.46
C ALA A 48 13.94 8.49 2.71
N ALA A 49 13.16 9.48 2.25
CA ALA A 49 13.41 10.84 2.66
C ALA A 49 13.37 10.85 4.19
N PRO A 50 14.29 11.57 4.86
CA PRO A 50 14.26 11.66 6.31
C PRO A 50 12.87 12.13 6.72
N ALA A 51 12.25 11.38 7.64
CA ALA A 51 10.95 11.68 8.19
C ALA A 51 10.89 13.16 8.59
N PRO A 52 9.72 13.82 8.50
CA PRO A 52 9.55 15.08 9.23
C PRO A 52 10.00 14.84 10.67
N LYS A 53 10.81 15.74 11.25
CA LYS A 53 11.59 15.62 12.52
C LYS A 53 10.82 15.11 13.77
N ARG A 54 9.54 14.74 13.67
CA ARG A 54 8.66 14.27 14.75
C ARG A 54 7.98 12.92 14.51
N ALA A 55 7.82 12.45 13.27
CA ALA A 55 7.09 11.20 13.00
C ALA A 55 7.97 9.99 13.29
N LYS A 56 7.61 9.19 14.30
CA LYS A 56 8.32 7.95 14.65
C LYS A 56 7.91 6.78 13.74
N VAL A 57 6.71 6.85 13.19
CA VAL A 57 6.12 5.83 12.33
C VAL A 57 5.32 6.45 11.19
N VAL A 58 5.22 5.73 10.08
CA VAL A 58 4.39 6.12 8.92
C VAL A 58 3.63 4.92 8.37
N ILE A 59 2.51 5.17 7.69
CA ILE A 59 1.77 4.15 6.94
C ILE A 59 2.29 4.14 5.51
N LYS A 60 2.86 3.01 5.08
CA LYS A 60 3.27 2.77 3.68
C LYS A 60 2.10 2.34 2.79
N ASN A 61 1.18 1.56 3.35
CA ASN A 61 0.05 1.03 2.60
C ASN A 61 -1.13 0.85 3.55
N ALA A 62 -2.34 1.13 3.10
CA ALA A 62 -3.56 0.93 3.86
C ALA A 62 -4.63 0.36 2.95
N TRP A 63 -5.37 -0.64 3.40
CA TRP A 63 -6.52 -1.16 2.68
C TRP A 63 -7.64 -1.56 3.62
N LEU A 64 -8.85 -1.56 3.07
CA LEU A 64 -10.01 -2.13 3.74
C LEU A 64 -10.15 -3.59 3.28
N ARG A 65 -10.32 -4.50 4.24
CA ARG A 65 -10.59 -5.91 3.98
C ARG A 65 -12.08 -6.17 4.26
N PRO A 66 -12.90 -6.50 3.25
CA PRO A 66 -14.29 -6.87 3.48
C PRO A 66 -14.36 -8.12 4.37
N SER A 67 -15.31 -8.16 5.29
CA SER A 67 -15.53 -9.32 6.14
C SER A 67 -16.02 -10.53 5.31
N PRO A 68 -15.85 -11.77 5.79
CA PRO A 68 -16.42 -12.93 5.10
C PRO A 68 -17.94 -12.82 4.90
N GLY A 69 -18.65 -12.17 5.83
CA GLY A 69 -20.09 -11.94 5.73
C GLY A 69 -20.51 -10.86 4.75
N PHE A 70 -19.58 -10.12 4.13
CA PHE A 70 -19.86 -8.95 3.29
C PHE A 70 -20.83 -9.24 2.14
N MET A 71 -20.84 -10.46 1.62
CA MET A 71 -21.70 -10.91 0.52
C MET A 71 -23.08 -11.43 0.96
N VAL A 72 -23.35 -11.54 2.28
CA VAL A 72 -24.56 -12.17 2.78
C VAL A 72 -25.67 -11.12 2.96
N PRO A 73 -26.72 -11.11 2.12
CA PRO A 73 -27.85 -10.21 2.30
C PRO A 73 -28.66 -10.68 3.50
N ARG A 74 -28.72 -9.90 4.58
CA ARG A 74 -29.65 -10.13 5.69
C ARG A 74 -30.67 -9.01 5.78
N THR A 75 -31.91 -9.40 6.10
CA THR A 75 -33.10 -8.55 6.10
C THR A 75 -33.18 -7.53 7.23
N SER A 76 -32.11 -7.26 7.99
CA SER A 76 -32.19 -6.22 9.03
C SER A 76 -30.89 -5.57 9.45
N HIS A 77 -29.73 -6.24 9.51
CA HIS A 77 -28.48 -5.62 10.00
C HIS A 77 -27.28 -5.89 9.07
N SER A 78 -26.51 -4.82 8.84
CA SER A 78 -25.39 -4.67 7.92
C SER A 78 -24.27 -5.69 8.13
N ASN A 79 -24.10 -6.63 7.19
CA ASN A 79 -22.87 -7.43 7.09
C ASN A 79 -21.81 -6.76 6.19
N GLU A 80 -22.08 -5.56 5.69
CA GLU A 80 -21.18 -4.75 4.87
C GLU A 80 -20.07 -4.12 5.73
N ILE A 81 -19.35 -4.99 6.41
CA ILE A 81 -18.30 -4.67 7.38
C ILE A 81 -16.95 -4.85 6.70
N ALA A 82 -16.04 -3.89 6.91
CA ALA A 82 -14.64 -4.01 6.53
C ALA A 82 -13.70 -3.66 7.68
N PHE A 83 -12.49 -4.24 7.64
CA PHE A 83 -11.43 -4.00 8.61
C PHE A 83 -10.31 -3.20 7.97
N LEU A 84 -9.80 -2.20 8.67
CA LEU A 84 -8.62 -1.47 8.22
C LEU A 84 -7.36 -2.28 8.53
N THR A 85 -6.59 -2.59 7.49
CA THR A 85 -5.23 -3.14 7.62
C THR A 85 -4.23 -2.14 7.05
N VAL A 86 -3.11 -1.95 7.74
CA VAL A 86 -2.05 -1.04 7.31
C VAL A 86 -0.68 -1.71 7.41
N VAL A 87 0.24 -1.30 6.54
CA VAL A 87 1.67 -1.58 6.65
C VAL A 87 2.31 -0.35 7.26
N LEU A 88 2.75 -0.48 8.50
CA LEU A 88 3.35 0.58 9.28
C LEU A 88 4.88 0.41 9.26
N ARG A 89 5.60 1.50 8.96
CA ARG A 89 7.07 1.54 8.96
C ARG A 89 7.58 2.29 10.18
N ASN A 90 8.52 1.69 10.89
CA ASN A 90 9.27 2.34 11.96
C ASN A 90 10.40 3.18 11.33
N LEU A 91 10.37 4.49 11.57
CA LEU A 91 11.40 5.43 11.09
C LEU A 91 12.42 5.80 12.16
N SER A 92 12.26 5.26 13.38
CA SER A 92 13.20 5.49 14.47
C SER A 92 14.39 4.53 14.43
N ASP A 93 15.41 4.88 15.22
CA ASP A 93 16.63 4.10 15.46
C ASP A 93 16.45 3.02 16.55
N LYS A 94 15.24 2.89 17.08
CA LYS A 94 14.89 1.95 18.15
C LYS A 94 13.69 1.11 17.77
N ASP A 95 13.58 -0.03 18.43
CA ASP A 95 12.40 -0.86 18.30
C ASP A 95 11.19 -0.19 18.93
N ILE A 96 10.04 -0.35 18.28
CA ILE A 96 8.76 0.14 18.76
C ILE A 96 7.91 -1.07 19.15
N LEU A 97 7.23 -0.99 20.29
CA LEU A 97 6.28 -2.00 20.71
C LEU A 97 4.86 -1.42 20.59
N LEU A 98 4.11 -1.83 19.57
CA LEU A 98 2.73 -1.44 19.40
C LEU A 98 1.86 -2.23 20.38
N THR A 99 1.14 -1.53 21.26
CA THR A 99 0.36 -2.15 22.35
C THR A 99 -1.14 -2.05 22.17
N SER A 100 -1.61 -1.04 21.43
CA SER A 100 -3.03 -0.86 21.10
C SER A 100 -3.18 0.02 19.86
N ALA A 101 -4.37 -0.02 19.25
CA ALA A 101 -4.73 0.84 18.14
C ALA A 101 -6.22 1.21 18.20
N LYS A 102 -6.53 2.46 17.88
CA LYS A 102 -7.90 2.99 17.89
C LYS A 102 -8.27 3.50 16.51
N LEU A 103 -9.44 3.11 16.04
CA LEU A 103 -10.02 3.62 14.81
C LEU A 103 -11.18 4.58 15.13
N GLU A 104 -11.32 5.65 14.36
CA GLU A 104 -12.49 6.53 14.40
C GLU A 104 -12.94 6.83 12.96
N VAL A 105 -14.25 6.84 12.73
CA VAL A 105 -14.85 7.31 11.46
C VAL A 105 -15.30 8.76 11.68
N VAL A 106 -14.73 9.69 10.91
CA VAL A 106 -14.94 11.13 11.11
C VAL A 106 -15.54 11.75 9.87
N GLY A 107 -16.63 12.50 10.07
CA GLY A 107 -17.29 13.27 9.01
C GLY A 107 -18.00 12.42 7.96
N ALA A 108 -18.28 11.15 8.25
CA ALA A 108 -18.99 10.26 7.34
C ALA A 108 -20.50 10.27 7.58
N ALA A 109 -21.29 10.24 6.52
CA ALA A 109 -22.73 10.01 6.58
C ALA A 109 -22.99 8.49 6.52
N GLY A 110 -23.47 7.88 7.62
CA GLY A 110 -23.91 6.48 7.63
C GLY A 110 -22.81 5.42 7.80
N ALA A 111 -21.55 5.70 7.49
CA ALA A 111 -20.44 4.80 7.85
C ALA A 111 -20.12 4.93 9.35
N THR A 112 -20.10 3.82 10.07
CA THR A 112 -19.93 3.79 11.54
C THR A 112 -19.05 2.63 11.96
N LEU A 113 -18.42 2.73 13.13
CA LEU A 113 -17.76 1.58 13.74
C LEU A 113 -18.81 0.56 14.20
N GLN A 114 -18.57 -0.73 13.94
CA GLN A 114 -19.49 -1.80 14.30
C GLN A 114 -18.76 -3.04 14.83
N GLY A 115 -18.63 -3.17 16.14
CA GLY A 115 -18.06 -4.36 16.76
C GLY A 115 -16.53 -4.48 16.60
N ARG A 116 -16.01 -5.64 17.02
CA ARG A 116 -14.57 -5.92 17.09
C ARG A 116 -14.22 -7.27 16.49
N HIS A 117 -13.02 -7.36 15.95
CA HIS A 117 -12.40 -8.57 15.41
C HIS A 117 -11.13 -8.86 16.20
N PHE A 118 -10.89 -10.13 16.52
CA PHE A 118 -9.70 -10.59 17.22
C PHE A 118 -8.88 -11.53 16.33
N GLY A 119 -7.56 -11.58 16.55
CA GLY A 119 -6.67 -12.45 15.81
C GLY A 119 -5.20 -12.05 15.96
N ALA A 120 -4.30 -12.86 15.38
CA ALA A 120 -2.89 -12.52 15.31
C ALA A 120 -2.66 -11.29 14.40
N GLY A 121 -1.80 -10.37 14.83
CA GLY A 121 -1.54 -9.12 14.10
C GLY A 121 -2.67 -8.08 14.19
N VAL A 122 -3.63 -8.29 15.09
CA VAL A 122 -4.75 -7.37 15.33
C VAL A 122 -4.50 -6.59 16.61
N LEU A 123 -4.57 -5.26 16.52
CA LEU A 123 -4.45 -4.37 17.68
C LEU A 123 -5.85 -3.88 18.08
N GLN A 124 -6.24 -4.13 19.32
CA GLN A 124 -7.49 -3.61 19.89
C GLN A 124 -7.29 -2.19 20.44
N PRO A 125 -8.39 -1.46 20.69
CA PRO A 125 -8.34 -0.20 21.44
C PRO A 125 -7.88 -0.38 22.89
N SER A 126 -7.92 -1.61 23.43
CA SER A 126 -7.50 -1.97 24.78
C SER A 126 -6.20 -2.76 24.75
N ILE A 127 -5.24 -2.40 25.60
CA ILE A 127 -3.96 -3.14 25.74
C ILE A 127 -4.21 -4.56 26.25
N GLY A 128 -5.15 -4.75 27.17
CA GLY A 128 -5.44 -6.06 27.76
C GLY A 128 -5.99 -7.09 26.78
N ASP A 129 -6.56 -6.63 25.67
CA ASP A 129 -7.15 -7.47 24.63
C ASP A 129 -6.22 -7.63 23.41
N THR A 130 -4.98 -7.13 23.50
CA THR A 130 -4.02 -7.05 22.40
C THR A 130 -2.76 -7.84 22.72
N THR A 131 -2.29 -8.66 21.78
CA THR A 131 -0.92 -9.17 21.80
C THR A 131 0.01 -8.09 21.23
N PRO A 132 0.97 -7.55 22.00
CA PRO A 132 1.85 -6.48 21.50
C PRO A 132 2.66 -6.91 20.28
N ILE A 133 2.87 -5.97 19.35
CA ILE A 133 3.62 -6.20 18.11
C ILE A 133 4.92 -5.39 18.15
N ARG A 134 6.06 -6.08 18.16
CA ARG A 134 7.37 -5.44 18.05
C ARG A 134 7.67 -5.11 16.59
N VAL A 135 8.05 -3.87 16.33
CA VAL A 135 8.49 -3.37 15.02
C VAL A 135 9.94 -2.92 15.14
N PRO A 136 10.91 -3.68 14.62
CA PRO A 136 12.32 -3.31 14.70
C PRO A 136 12.61 -1.94 14.07
N ALA A 137 13.72 -1.31 14.50
CA ALA A 137 14.21 -0.08 13.90
C ALA A 137 14.34 -0.21 12.37
N GLY A 138 13.76 0.74 11.61
CA GLY A 138 13.79 0.76 10.15
C GLY A 138 12.88 -0.26 9.43
N ASP A 139 12.23 -1.16 10.16
CA ASP A 139 11.43 -2.26 9.61
C ASP A 139 9.94 -1.90 9.49
N THR A 140 9.14 -2.86 9.00
CA THR A 140 7.70 -2.73 8.80
C THR A 140 6.92 -3.82 9.52
N ALA A 141 5.70 -3.49 9.94
CA ALA A 141 4.74 -4.46 10.44
C ALA A 141 3.39 -4.25 9.78
N GLN A 142 2.75 -5.34 9.39
CA GLN A 142 1.33 -5.32 8.99
C GLN A 142 0.48 -5.42 10.24
N ILE A 143 -0.41 -4.45 10.45
CA ILE A 143 -1.34 -4.41 11.58
C ILE A 143 -2.76 -4.30 11.06
N THR A 144 -3.69 -5.02 11.69
CA THR A 144 -5.13 -4.85 11.47
C THR A 144 -5.73 -4.17 12.68
N PHE A 145 -6.57 -3.17 12.45
CA PHE A 145 -7.32 -2.52 13.52
C PHE A 145 -8.46 -3.44 13.96
N GLY A 146 -8.61 -3.63 15.28
CA GLY A 146 -9.64 -4.50 15.84
C GLY A 146 -11.06 -4.00 15.60
N ASP A 147 -11.25 -2.68 15.55
CA ASP A 147 -12.54 -2.08 15.22
C ASP A 147 -12.91 -2.34 13.75
N SER A 148 -14.18 -2.71 13.52
CA SER A 148 -14.71 -2.88 12.17
C SER A 148 -15.52 -1.66 11.74
N ILE A 149 -15.58 -1.39 10.43
CA ILE A 149 -16.35 -0.29 9.86
C ILE A 149 -17.52 -0.87 9.07
N ALA A 150 -18.73 -0.44 9.40
CA ALA A 150 -19.92 -0.70 8.62
C ALA A 150 -20.06 0.32 7.49
N PHE A 151 -20.34 -0.16 6.28
CA PHE A 151 -20.64 0.63 5.10
C PHE A 151 -22.00 0.24 4.54
N PRO A 152 -23.13 0.67 5.15
CA PRO A 152 -24.46 0.25 4.73
C PRO A 152 -24.79 0.65 3.28
N GLY A 153 -25.13 -0.33 2.43
CA GLY A 153 -25.52 -0.10 1.03
C GLY A 153 -24.37 0.00 0.04
N LEU A 154 -23.12 -0.12 0.48
CA LEU A 154 -21.95 -0.21 -0.39
C LEU A 154 -22.02 -1.41 -1.35
N LEU A 155 -22.47 -2.59 -0.90
CA LEU A 155 -22.58 -3.78 -1.75
C LEU A 155 -23.48 -3.49 -2.96
N ALA A 156 -24.68 -2.97 -2.71
CA ALA A 156 -25.63 -2.62 -3.76
C ALA A 156 -25.07 -1.52 -4.69
N SER A 157 -24.36 -0.53 -4.14
CA SER A 157 -23.70 0.51 -4.94
C SER A 157 -22.61 -0.04 -5.84
N ILE A 158 -21.78 -0.98 -5.35
CA ILE A 158 -20.76 -1.65 -6.16
C ILE A 158 -21.43 -2.43 -7.30
N GLU A 159 -22.44 -3.24 -7.00
CA GLU A 159 -23.12 -4.07 -8.01
C GLU A 159 -23.84 -3.25 -9.08
N LYS A 160 -24.33 -2.06 -8.73
CA LYS A 160 -25.02 -1.16 -9.66
C LYS A 160 -24.06 -0.37 -10.54
N SER A 161 -22.93 0.07 -9.98
CA SER A 161 -22.11 1.13 -10.59
C SER A 161 -20.74 0.67 -11.08
N ILE A 162 -20.26 -0.49 -10.66
CA ILE A 162 -18.96 -1.05 -11.10
C ILE A 162 -19.22 -2.33 -11.88
N ASP A 163 -18.78 -2.37 -13.13
CA ASP A 163 -18.82 -3.60 -13.93
C ASP A 163 -17.75 -4.59 -13.44
N THR A 164 -18.10 -5.34 -12.40
CA THR A 164 -17.22 -6.35 -11.78
C THR A 164 -16.84 -7.49 -12.72
N SER A 165 -17.48 -7.64 -13.89
CA SER A 165 -17.16 -8.68 -14.86
C SER A 165 -15.87 -8.41 -15.64
N GLN A 166 -15.43 -7.14 -15.69
CA GLN A 166 -14.20 -6.72 -16.36
C GLN A 166 -12.99 -6.65 -15.43
N ILE A 167 -13.21 -6.85 -14.12
CA ILE A 167 -12.16 -6.74 -13.12
C ILE A 167 -11.49 -8.10 -12.95
N MET A 168 -10.18 -8.09 -13.14
CA MET A 168 -9.28 -9.21 -12.95
C MET A 168 -8.66 -9.13 -11.56
N VAL A 169 -8.41 -10.30 -10.97
CA VAL A 169 -7.65 -10.41 -9.72
C VAL A 169 -6.22 -10.82 -10.04
N ILE A 170 -5.26 -10.06 -9.50
CA ILE A 170 -3.84 -10.36 -9.61
C ILE A 170 -3.49 -11.33 -8.47
N GLU A 171 -3.30 -12.59 -8.85
CA GLU A 171 -2.93 -13.67 -7.93
C GLU A 171 -1.48 -13.57 -7.46
N GLY A 172 -1.18 -14.16 -6.29
CA GLY A 172 0.17 -14.17 -5.71
C GLY A 172 0.54 -12.95 -4.86
N LEU A 173 -0.30 -11.92 -4.83
CA LEU A 173 -0.17 -10.77 -3.93
C LEU A 173 -0.94 -10.98 -2.62
N LYS A 174 -0.44 -10.36 -1.54
CA LYS A 174 -1.09 -10.35 -0.22
C LYS A 174 -1.19 -8.90 0.28
N PRO A 175 -2.41 -8.31 0.35
CA PRO A 175 -3.69 -8.88 -0.07
C PRO A 175 -3.77 -9.06 -1.59
N PRO A 176 -4.69 -9.91 -2.10
CA PRO A 176 -5.04 -9.92 -3.52
C PRO A 176 -5.46 -8.52 -3.97
N ARG A 177 -5.07 -8.14 -5.19
CA ARG A 177 -5.31 -6.82 -5.76
C ARG A 177 -6.10 -6.96 -7.06
N SER A 178 -6.99 -6.02 -7.36
CA SER A 178 -7.57 -5.92 -8.69
C SER A 178 -6.63 -5.20 -9.67
N ASN A 179 -6.83 -5.40 -10.96
CA ASN A 179 -6.20 -4.56 -11.98
C ASN A 179 -6.83 -3.16 -12.00
N GLY A 180 -6.08 -2.19 -12.52
CA GLY A 180 -6.59 -0.90 -12.97
C GLY A 180 -6.86 0.10 -11.84
N ASP A 181 -6.17 1.24 -11.90
CA ASP A 181 -6.44 2.38 -11.03
C ASP A 181 -7.88 2.92 -11.26
N GLU A 182 -8.44 2.75 -12.46
CA GLU A 182 -9.80 3.19 -12.81
C GLU A 182 -10.88 2.60 -11.89
N PHE A 183 -10.90 1.28 -11.67
CA PHE A 183 -11.90 0.66 -10.80
C PHE A 183 -11.74 1.08 -9.34
N SER A 184 -10.49 1.33 -8.92
CA SER A 184 -10.17 1.83 -7.58
C SER A 184 -10.65 3.26 -7.39
N GLU A 185 -10.48 4.11 -8.41
CA GLU A 185 -11.00 5.48 -8.46
C GLU A 185 -12.53 5.50 -8.50
N GLN A 186 -13.17 4.61 -9.27
CA GLN A 186 -14.63 4.45 -9.28
C GLN A 186 -15.15 4.08 -7.88
N LEU A 187 -14.52 3.11 -7.21
CA LEU A 187 -14.91 2.73 -5.84
C LEU A 187 -14.69 3.89 -4.85
N ALA A 188 -13.56 4.58 -4.92
CA ALA A 188 -13.33 5.77 -4.09
C ALA A 188 -14.39 6.86 -4.35
N GLY A 189 -14.81 7.05 -5.60
CA GLY A 189 -15.90 7.93 -6.00
C GLY A 189 -17.23 7.54 -5.36
N LEU A 190 -17.61 6.26 -5.42
CA LEU A 190 -18.83 5.75 -4.78
C LEU A 190 -18.80 5.93 -3.26
N ILE A 191 -17.65 5.70 -2.64
CA ILE A 191 -17.47 5.93 -1.19
C ILE A 191 -17.63 7.42 -0.86
N ALA A 192 -17.04 8.31 -1.66
CA ALA A 192 -17.15 9.76 -1.47
C ALA A 192 -18.59 10.26 -1.64
N GLU A 193 -19.34 9.68 -2.58
CA GLU A 193 -20.76 10.00 -2.80
C GLU A 193 -21.64 9.48 -1.67
N SER A 194 -21.47 8.21 -1.29
CA SER A 194 -22.34 7.53 -0.31
C SER A 194 -22.09 7.98 1.12
N TYR A 195 -20.82 8.22 1.47
CA TYR A 195 -20.40 8.45 2.86
C TYR A 195 -19.83 9.84 3.09
N GLY A 196 -19.66 10.66 2.04
CA GLY A 196 -19.23 12.05 2.12
C GLY A 196 -17.79 12.28 1.65
N LYS A 197 -17.61 13.30 0.80
CA LYS A 197 -16.33 13.62 0.14
C LYS A 197 -15.19 13.98 1.10
N ASN A 198 -15.52 14.46 2.29
CA ASN A 198 -14.56 14.85 3.32
C ASN A 198 -14.43 13.81 4.43
N ALA A 199 -15.11 12.67 4.33
CA ALA A 199 -15.06 11.61 5.32
C ALA A 199 -13.65 10.99 5.36
N PHE A 200 -13.19 10.66 6.57
CA PHE A 200 -11.88 10.05 6.78
C PHE A 200 -11.87 9.13 7.99
N LEU A 201 -10.93 8.20 7.98
CA LEU A 201 -10.58 7.38 9.13
C LEU A 201 -9.47 8.09 9.92
N ARG A 202 -9.64 8.21 11.23
CA ARG A 202 -8.54 8.52 12.14
C ARG A 202 -8.02 7.22 12.72
N ALA A 203 -6.82 6.81 12.30
CA ALA A 203 -6.16 5.61 12.75
C ALA A 203 -5.04 6.00 13.73
N SER A 204 -5.22 5.70 15.03
CA SER A 204 -4.25 6.02 16.08
C SER A 204 -3.56 4.76 16.56
N VAL A 205 -2.24 4.80 16.68
CA VAL A 205 -1.43 3.69 17.19
C VAL A 205 -0.71 4.11 18.46
N PHE A 206 -0.61 3.20 19.42
CA PHE A 206 -0.07 3.46 20.74
C PHE A 206 1.06 2.49 21.09
N THR A 207 1.95 2.96 21.95
CA THR A 207 3.05 2.20 22.56
C THR A 207 2.91 2.22 24.07
N GLU A 208 3.56 1.28 24.75
CA GLU A 208 3.59 1.21 26.22
C GLU A 208 2.17 1.29 26.82
N ASP A 209 1.97 2.05 27.90
CA ASP A 209 0.67 2.28 28.55
C ASP A 209 -0.09 3.45 27.89
N TYR A 210 -0.68 3.18 26.72
CA TYR A 210 -1.49 4.11 25.93
C TYR A 210 -0.76 5.41 25.51
N GLN A 211 0.56 5.39 25.42
CA GLN A 211 1.29 6.53 24.87
C GLN A 211 1.02 6.62 23.36
N LEU A 212 0.38 7.72 22.93
CA LEU A 212 0.12 7.95 21.51
C LEU A 212 1.44 8.05 20.76
N LEU A 213 1.60 7.17 19.77
CA LEU A 213 2.77 7.16 18.92
C LEU A 213 2.55 8.04 17.67
N GLU A 214 1.42 7.87 17.00
CA GLU A 214 1.02 8.69 15.85
C GLU A 214 -0.48 8.54 15.58
N ALA A 215 -1.09 9.58 14.99
CA ALA A 215 -2.48 9.57 14.55
C ALA A 215 -2.57 9.92 13.06
N PHE A 216 -3.02 8.96 12.27
CA PHE A 216 -3.10 9.09 10.82
C PHE A 216 -4.49 9.51 10.38
N LYS A 217 -4.56 10.47 9.45
CA LYS A 217 -5.78 10.82 8.72
C LYS A 217 -5.79 10.12 7.36
N ILE A 218 -6.69 9.17 7.18
CA ILE A 218 -6.81 8.39 5.94
C ILE A 218 -8.14 8.78 5.26
N PRO A 219 -8.13 9.55 4.17
CA PRO A 219 -9.36 9.93 3.46
C PRO A 219 -10.09 8.70 2.90
N LEU A 220 -11.41 8.63 3.07
CA LEU A 220 -12.24 7.56 2.50
C LEU A 220 -12.50 7.80 1.00
N GLY A 221 -12.75 9.05 0.60
CA GLY A 221 -13.08 9.39 -0.79
C GLY A 221 -11.88 9.47 -1.75
N LYS A 222 -10.72 8.89 -1.42
CA LYS A 222 -9.52 8.91 -2.26
C LYS A 222 -8.90 7.52 -2.35
N SER A 223 -8.48 7.14 -3.56
CA SER A 223 -7.71 5.92 -3.79
C SER A 223 -6.22 6.21 -3.88
N SER A 224 -5.41 5.24 -3.47
CA SER A 224 -4.03 5.13 -3.94
C SER A 224 -3.98 4.43 -5.31
N SER A 225 -2.89 4.63 -6.05
CA SER A 225 -2.57 3.78 -7.20
C SER A 225 -1.95 2.46 -6.73
N PHE A 226 -1.89 1.48 -7.63
CA PHE A 226 -1.31 0.17 -7.35
C PHE A 226 0.14 0.21 -6.80
N PHE A 227 0.96 1.14 -7.29
CA PHE A 227 2.39 1.28 -6.92
C PHE A 227 2.64 2.27 -5.77
N TYR A 228 1.58 2.79 -5.14
CA TYR A 228 1.71 3.76 -4.08
C TYR A 228 2.31 3.14 -2.81
N ASP A 229 3.32 3.80 -2.22
CA ASP A 229 4.04 3.32 -1.04
C ASP A 229 3.95 4.24 0.18
N GLY A 230 2.94 5.11 0.22
CA GLY A 230 2.64 5.98 1.35
C GLY A 230 3.31 7.34 1.29
N GLU A 231 4.11 7.59 0.25
CA GLU A 231 4.89 8.82 0.07
C GLU A 231 4.54 9.51 -1.25
N ARG A 232 4.47 10.84 -1.23
CA ARG A 232 4.31 11.65 -2.44
C ARG A 232 5.21 12.86 -2.40
N VAL A 233 5.66 13.30 -3.58
CA VAL A 233 6.38 14.56 -3.72
C VAL A 233 5.38 15.71 -3.75
N ASN A 234 5.52 16.63 -2.81
CA ASN A 234 4.79 17.89 -2.81
C ASN A 234 5.29 18.75 -3.98
N LYS A 235 4.47 18.86 -5.03
CA LYS A 235 4.80 19.63 -6.24
C LYS A 235 5.19 21.10 -5.99
N LYS A 236 4.72 21.71 -4.89
CA LYS A 236 5.04 23.11 -4.56
C LYS A 236 6.39 23.25 -3.86
N THR A 237 6.77 22.29 -3.03
CA THR A 237 7.96 22.40 -2.18
C THR A 237 9.09 21.46 -2.59
N GLY A 238 8.83 20.53 -3.51
CA GLY A 238 9.73 19.43 -3.88
C GLY A 238 9.96 18.43 -2.74
N ARG A 239 9.30 18.60 -1.59
CA ARG A 239 9.52 17.74 -0.41
C ARG A 239 8.62 16.52 -0.47
N HIS A 240 9.15 15.41 -0.02
CA HIS A 240 8.37 14.21 0.22
C HIS A 240 7.44 14.40 1.42
N VAL A 241 6.21 13.91 1.29
CA VAL A 241 5.16 13.99 2.30
C VAL A 241 4.51 12.62 2.41
N PHE A 242 4.39 12.11 3.63
CA PHE A 242 3.63 10.90 3.92
C PHE A 242 2.13 11.25 3.95
N GLU A 243 1.33 10.64 3.08
CA GLU A 243 -0.13 10.81 3.01
C GLU A 243 -0.79 9.44 2.88
N PRO A 244 -1.25 8.81 3.96
CA PRO A 244 -1.87 7.50 3.84
C PRO A 244 -3.15 7.58 3.01
N LEU A 245 -3.25 6.69 2.02
CA LEU A 245 -4.39 6.53 1.12
C LEU A 245 -4.85 5.08 1.12
N ILE A 246 -6.13 4.85 0.83
CA ILE A 246 -6.70 3.50 0.77
C ILE A 246 -6.42 2.90 -0.61
N ALA A 247 -5.81 1.73 -0.61
CA ALA A 247 -5.69 0.87 -1.76
C ALA A 247 -7.02 0.15 -2.02
N TYR A 248 -7.90 0.77 -2.79
CA TYR A 248 -9.20 0.20 -3.13
C TYR A 248 -9.11 -0.99 -4.09
N ASP A 249 -8.01 -1.13 -4.82
CA ASP A 249 -7.70 -2.33 -5.59
C ASP A 249 -7.53 -3.57 -4.69
N ALA A 250 -6.97 -3.41 -3.49
CA ALA A 250 -6.94 -4.50 -2.50
C ALA A 250 -8.33 -4.87 -2.00
N PHE A 251 -9.19 -3.87 -1.76
CA PHE A 251 -10.57 -4.11 -1.36
C PHE A 251 -11.31 -4.87 -2.46
N LEU A 252 -11.24 -4.41 -3.72
CA LEU A 252 -11.88 -5.03 -4.88
C LEU A 252 -11.34 -6.44 -5.13
N GLY A 253 -10.03 -6.66 -5.01
CA GLY A 253 -9.42 -7.98 -5.12
C GLY A 253 -10.01 -8.97 -4.10
N CYS A 254 -10.14 -8.55 -2.85
CA CYS A 254 -10.77 -9.38 -1.80
C CYS A 254 -12.27 -9.57 -2.04
N TYR A 255 -12.97 -8.50 -2.42
CA TYR A 255 -14.40 -8.52 -2.75
C TYR A 255 -14.71 -9.52 -3.86
N LEU A 256 -13.97 -9.53 -4.96
CA LEU A 256 -14.21 -10.45 -6.08
C LEU A 256 -13.98 -11.92 -5.69
N LYS A 257 -12.96 -12.19 -4.87
CA LYS A 257 -12.73 -13.54 -4.32
C LYS A 257 -13.88 -13.98 -3.42
N LEU A 258 -14.38 -13.10 -2.56
CA LEU A 258 -15.56 -13.39 -1.74
C LEU A 258 -16.79 -13.61 -2.63
N LYS A 259 -17.00 -12.80 -3.66
CA LYS A 259 -18.14 -12.93 -4.57
C LYS A 259 -18.13 -14.29 -5.28
N ALA A 260 -16.97 -14.70 -5.80
CA ALA A 260 -16.80 -16.02 -6.44
C ALA A 260 -17.01 -17.19 -5.47
N LEU A 261 -16.78 -16.99 -4.17
CA LEU A 261 -17.05 -18.00 -3.14
C LEU A 261 -18.55 -18.13 -2.85
N TYR A 262 -19.27 -17.01 -2.80
CA TYR A 262 -20.70 -16.98 -2.43
C TYR A 262 -21.65 -17.19 -3.60
N PHE A 263 -21.23 -16.85 -4.83
CA PHE A 263 -22.04 -16.95 -6.04
C PHE A 263 -21.36 -17.89 -7.06
N PRO A 264 -21.77 -19.17 -7.13
CA PRO A 264 -21.09 -20.19 -7.96
C PRO A 264 -21.01 -19.85 -9.46
N ASP A 265 -22.01 -19.12 -9.97
CA ASP A 265 -22.10 -18.70 -11.37
C ASP A 265 -21.21 -17.50 -11.68
N PHE A 266 -20.76 -16.76 -10.66
CA PHE A 266 -19.83 -15.66 -10.83
C PHE A 266 -18.42 -16.20 -11.10
N LYS A 267 -17.82 -15.76 -12.21
CA LYS A 267 -16.43 -16.04 -12.55
C LYS A 267 -15.65 -14.74 -12.56
N ILE A 268 -14.50 -14.75 -11.90
CA ILE A 268 -13.54 -13.65 -11.97
C ILE A 268 -12.92 -13.67 -13.37
N ALA A 269 -12.77 -12.51 -13.99
CA ALA A 269 -12.10 -12.39 -15.27
C ALA A 269 -10.67 -12.95 -15.19
N GLU A 270 -10.31 -13.78 -16.17
CA GLU A 270 -8.97 -14.36 -16.23
C GLU A 270 -7.92 -13.27 -16.43
N THR A 271 -6.85 -13.30 -15.65
CA THR A 271 -5.70 -12.43 -15.88
C THR A 271 -5.08 -12.84 -17.22
N PRO A 272 -4.91 -11.92 -18.20
CA PRO A 272 -4.29 -12.26 -19.46
C PRO A 272 -2.89 -12.79 -19.18
N THR A 273 -2.50 -13.85 -19.89
CA THR A 273 -1.14 -14.41 -19.89
C THR A 273 -0.11 -13.49 -20.55
N THR A 274 -0.47 -12.23 -20.84
CA THR A 274 0.42 -11.22 -21.41
C THR A 274 0.85 -10.25 -20.33
N CYS A 275 2.16 -10.00 -20.28
CA CYS A 275 2.79 -9.20 -19.26
C CYS A 275 2.66 -7.73 -19.65
N LEU A 276 2.29 -6.87 -18.71
CA LEU A 276 2.32 -5.43 -18.91
C LEU A 276 3.66 -4.92 -18.37
N GLU A 277 4.53 -4.48 -19.26
CA GLU A 277 5.76 -3.79 -18.90
C GLU A 277 5.40 -2.35 -18.53
N GLY A 278 5.70 -1.97 -17.28
CA GLY A 278 5.53 -0.61 -16.79
C GLY A 278 6.75 0.22 -17.19
N ILE A 279 6.59 1.09 -18.19
CA ILE A 279 7.61 2.04 -18.63
C ILE A 279 7.37 3.36 -17.87
N PRO A 280 8.33 3.87 -17.08
CA PRO A 280 8.21 5.16 -16.43
C PRO A 280 7.80 6.26 -17.43
N ASP A 281 6.78 7.06 -17.10
CA ASP A 281 6.27 8.14 -17.92
C ASP A 281 6.51 9.49 -17.24
N ASP A 282 7.57 10.17 -17.66
CA ASP A 282 8.00 11.47 -17.09
C ASP A 282 6.98 12.59 -17.32
N THR A 283 5.99 12.39 -18.20
CA THR A 283 4.90 13.38 -18.42
C THR A 283 3.84 13.34 -17.32
N LYS A 284 3.86 12.32 -16.46
CA LYS A 284 2.92 12.13 -15.35
C LYS A 284 3.71 11.91 -14.06
N PRO A 285 3.45 12.69 -12.99
CA PRO A 285 4.11 12.43 -11.71
C PRO A 285 3.69 11.05 -11.18
N PHE A 286 4.66 10.15 -11.03
CA PHE A 286 4.47 8.73 -10.70
C PHE A 286 3.72 7.93 -11.77
N GLY A 287 3.66 8.44 -13.00
CA GLY A 287 2.99 7.77 -14.10
C GLY A 287 3.84 6.67 -14.68
N TYR A 288 3.18 5.56 -14.98
CA TYR A 288 3.71 4.52 -15.83
C TYR A 288 2.87 4.47 -17.11
N ARG A 289 3.53 4.27 -18.23
CA ARG A 289 2.92 3.82 -19.49
C ARG A 289 3.04 2.31 -19.53
N TYR A 290 1.96 1.64 -19.92
CA TYR A 290 1.94 0.19 -19.99
C TYR A 290 2.11 -0.25 -21.45
N GLN A 291 3.10 -1.09 -21.71
CA GLN A 291 3.26 -1.78 -22.99
C GLN A 291 2.99 -3.27 -22.81
N GLN A 292 2.25 -3.85 -23.73
CA GLN A 292 1.97 -5.29 -23.73
C GLN A 292 3.19 -6.06 -24.25
N GLY A 293 3.67 -7.03 -23.48
CA GLY A 293 4.79 -7.92 -23.80
C GLY A 293 4.45 -9.40 -23.55
N GLU A 294 5.26 -10.29 -24.10
CA GLU A 294 5.11 -11.75 -23.93
C GLU A 294 5.66 -12.19 -22.56
N CYS A 295 4.82 -12.85 -21.75
CA CYS A 295 5.29 -13.44 -20.50
C CYS A 295 6.16 -14.68 -20.79
N ARG A 296 7.40 -14.70 -20.31
CA ARG A 296 8.14 -15.97 -20.13
C ARG A 296 7.55 -16.71 -18.93
N ALA A 297 6.59 -17.59 -19.18
CA ALA A 297 6.03 -18.45 -18.15
C ALA A 297 7.07 -19.50 -17.71
N GLU A 298 7.58 -19.40 -16.48
CA GLU A 298 8.12 -20.58 -15.81
C GLU A 298 6.97 -21.42 -15.26
N LYS A 299 6.95 -22.70 -15.65
CA LYS A 299 6.00 -23.70 -15.14
C LYS A 299 6.09 -23.75 -13.61
N LYS A 300 5.02 -23.37 -12.91
CA LYS A 300 4.83 -23.72 -11.50
C LYS A 300 3.80 -24.84 -11.37
N SER A 301 4.21 -25.90 -10.67
CA SER A 301 3.41 -27.08 -10.39
C SER A 301 2.22 -26.74 -9.49
N ALA A 302 1.11 -27.42 -9.74
CA ALA A 302 -0.11 -27.29 -8.98
C ALA A 302 0.12 -27.56 -7.48
N SER A 303 -0.28 -26.63 -6.62
CA SER A 303 -0.52 -26.92 -5.21
C SER A 303 -1.83 -26.28 -4.73
N GLU A 304 -2.74 -27.20 -4.36
CA GLU A 304 -3.74 -27.19 -3.30
C GLU A 304 -4.55 -25.91 -2.98
N LYS A 305 -5.87 -26.01 -3.21
CA LYS A 305 -6.90 -25.08 -2.72
C LYS A 305 -6.93 -25.06 -1.19
N ARG A 306 -6.24 -24.09 -0.56
CA ARG A 306 -6.62 -23.54 0.75
C ARG A 306 -6.72 -22.02 0.64
N LEU A 307 -7.75 -21.45 1.26
CA LEU A 307 -7.86 -20.00 1.41
C LEU A 307 -6.60 -19.48 2.11
N PRO A 308 -5.86 -18.52 1.52
CA PRO A 308 -4.75 -17.89 2.20
C PRO A 308 -5.29 -16.99 3.33
N PRO A 309 -4.60 -16.92 4.50
CA PRO A 309 -4.86 -15.86 5.46
C PRO A 309 -4.58 -14.51 4.76
N GLY A 310 -5.59 -13.66 4.63
CA GLY A 310 -5.45 -12.36 3.96
C GLY A 310 -6.68 -11.79 3.25
N CYS A 311 -7.78 -12.56 3.14
CA CYS A 311 -9.12 -12.07 2.78
C CYS A 311 -10.09 -12.37 3.91
#